data_AF-A0A318P2P4-F1
#
_entry.id   AF-A0A318P2P4-F1
#
_cell.length_a   1.000
_cell.length_b   1.000
_cell.length_c   1.000
_cell.angle_alpha   90.00
_cell.angle_beta   90.00
_cell.angle_gamma   90.00
#
_symmetry.space_group_name_H-M   'P 1'
#
loop_
_entity.id
_entity.type
_entity.pdbx_description
1 polymer ?
#
loop_
_entity_poly.entity_id
_entity_poly.type
_entity_poly.pdbx_seq_one_letter_code
_entity_poly.pdbx_strand_id
1 'polypeptide(L)'
;MDNLKATADYWRKVKSGELPGPGPNEIDITARAVDGAASRIAALMAELEAKESKIIELRDRGINAVTAEERTSTAWQKRAEAAEAKLATPVRLSDSTHPRCRLQHADDIRAAGFTVESDI
;
A
#
# COMPACT_ATOMS: atom_id res chain seq x y z
N MET A 1 13.98 37.84 -10.82
CA MET A 1 14.74 38.29 -12.01
C MET A 1 15.67 39.46 -11.70
N ASP A 2 15.30 40.34 -10.75
CA ASP A 2 16.05 41.57 -10.47
C ASP A 2 17.46 41.36 -9.89
N ASN A 3 17.67 40.28 -9.15
CA ASN A 3 18.97 39.99 -8.53
C ASN A 3 20.04 39.62 -9.58
N LEU A 4 19.70 38.79 -10.58
CA LEU A 4 20.66 38.35 -11.60
C LEU A 4 21.18 39.51 -12.46
N LYS A 5 20.28 40.45 -12.79
CA LYS A 5 20.61 41.62 -13.60
C LYS A 5 21.49 42.60 -12.82
N ALA A 6 21.23 42.77 -11.52
CA ALA A 6 22.07 43.55 -10.62
C ALA A 6 23.46 42.91 -10.41
N THR A 7 23.52 41.59 -10.23
CA THR A 7 24.80 40.87 -10.14
C THR A 7 25.62 41.00 -11.43
N ALA A 8 24.97 40.87 -12.59
CA ALA A 8 25.63 41.06 -13.89
C ALA A 8 26.12 42.51 -14.09
N ASP A 9 25.36 43.51 -13.65
CA ASP A 9 25.75 44.93 -13.69
C ASP A 9 26.96 45.23 -12.80
N TYR A 10 26.96 44.69 -11.58
CA TYR A 10 28.09 44.78 -10.65
C TYR A 10 29.37 44.20 -11.28
N TRP A 11 29.32 42.97 -11.79
CA TRP A 11 30.50 42.36 -12.42
C TRP A 11 30.97 43.09 -13.69
N ARG A 12 30.06 43.75 -14.43
CA ARG A 12 30.44 44.60 -15.56
C ARG A 12 31.26 45.80 -15.11
N LYS A 13 30.81 46.49 -14.06
CA LYS A 13 31.48 47.67 -13.46
C LYS A 13 32.81 47.30 -12.81
N VAL A 14 32.90 46.13 -12.19
CA VAL A 14 34.17 45.59 -11.68
C VAL A 14 35.16 45.37 -12.82
N LYS A 15 34.70 44.79 -13.95
CA LYS A 15 35.56 44.56 -15.13
C LYS A 15 36.01 45.84 -15.84
N SER A 16 35.19 46.89 -15.84
CA SER A 16 35.56 48.20 -16.41
C SER A 16 36.45 49.04 -15.48
N GLY A 17 36.69 48.60 -14.24
CA GLY A 17 37.44 49.33 -13.24
C GLY A 17 36.65 50.45 -12.55
N GLU A 18 35.34 50.59 -12.84
CA GLU A 18 34.44 51.53 -12.18
C GLU A 18 34.17 51.17 -10.71
N LEU A 19 34.25 49.87 -10.39
CA LEU A 19 34.15 49.36 -9.02
C LEU A 19 35.36 48.48 -8.68
N PRO A 20 35.82 48.49 -7.42
CA PRO A 20 36.79 47.52 -6.96
C PRO A 20 36.19 46.11 -6.99
N GLY A 21 37.01 45.12 -7.33
CA GLY A 21 36.64 43.72 -7.18
C GLY A 21 36.44 43.33 -5.70
N PRO A 22 35.76 42.20 -5.43
CA PRO A 22 35.56 41.73 -4.08
C PRO A 22 36.91 41.46 -3.39
N GLY A 23 36.98 41.84 -2.12
CA GLY A 23 38.19 41.66 -1.32
C GLY A 23 38.45 40.18 -0.98
N PRO A 24 39.68 39.80 -0.60
CA PRO A 24 40.01 38.42 -0.23
C PRO A 24 39.07 37.82 0.83
N ASN A 25 38.69 38.60 1.85
CA ASN A 25 37.76 38.16 2.88
C ASN A 25 36.34 37.88 2.35
N GLU A 26 35.85 38.68 1.40
CA GLU A 26 34.51 38.50 0.82
C GLU A 26 34.45 37.23 -0.03
N ILE A 27 35.54 36.95 -0.76
CA ILE A 27 35.69 35.71 -1.54
C ILE A 27 35.70 34.51 -0.59
N ASP A 28 36.49 34.55 0.49
CA ASP A 28 36.58 33.48 1.49
C ASP A 28 35.24 33.18 2.16
N ILE A 29 34.49 34.22 2.56
CA ILE A 29 33.16 34.07 3.19
C ILE A 29 32.20 33.41 2.20
N THR A 30 32.20 33.86 0.95
CA THR A 30 31.33 33.31 -0.10
C THR A 30 31.68 31.85 -0.40
N ALA A 31 32.97 31.53 -0.50
CA ALA A 31 33.43 30.16 -0.72
C ALA A 31 32.97 29.22 0.41
N ARG A 32 33.15 29.60 1.67
CA ARG A 32 32.69 28.82 2.82
C ARG A 32 31.16 28.65 2.84
N ALA A 33 30.42 29.69 2.46
CA ALA A 33 28.96 29.62 2.38
C ALA A 33 28.50 28.64 1.28
N VAL A 34 29.17 28.63 0.13
CA VAL A 34 28.90 27.69 -0.96
C VAL A 34 29.24 26.25 -0.54
N ASP A 35 30.39 26.02 0.09
CA ASP A 35 30.78 24.70 0.58
C ASP A 35 29.81 24.17 1.64
N GLY A 36 29.35 25.03 2.54
CA GLY A 36 28.32 24.70 3.53
C GLY A 36 26.98 24.37 2.87
N ALA A 37 26.58 25.12 1.83
CA ALA A 37 25.37 24.85 1.07
C ALA A 37 25.47 23.51 0.31
N ALA A 38 26.62 23.25 -0.34
CA ALA A 38 26.87 22.00 -1.05
C ALA A 38 26.81 20.78 -0.11
N SER A 39 27.43 20.89 1.08
CA SER A 39 27.39 19.83 2.09
C SER A 39 25.96 19.53 2.56
N ARG A 40 25.15 20.57 2.77
CA ARG A 40 23.72 20.39 3.13
C ARG A 40 22.92 19.77 2.01
N ILE A 41 23.17 20.15 0.76
CA ILE A 41 22.49 19.56 -0.41
C ILE A 41 22.81 18.07 -0.50
N ALA A 42 24.09 17.69 -0.33
CA ALA A 42 24.49 16.28 -0.34
C ALA A 42 23.81 15.48 0.79
N ALA A 43 23.71 16.04 2.00
CA ALA A 43 23.02 15.40 3.11
C ALA A 43 21.51 15.21 2.85
N LEU A 44 20.85 16.23 2.28
CA LEU A 44 19.43 16.14 1.91
C LEU A 44 19.18 15.13 0.79
N MET A 45 20.08 15.01 -0.18
CA MET A 45 19.99 13.99 -1.23
C MET A 45 20.09 12.58 -0.63
N ALA A 46 21.04 12.34 0.27
CA ALA A 46 21.15 11.04 0.94
C ALA A 46 19.91 10.71 1.79
N GLU A 47 19.33 11.71 2.46
CA GLU A 47 18.08 11.52 3.20
C GLU A 47 16.90 11.22 2.26
N LEU A 48 16.83 11.88 1.10
CA LEU A 48 15.81 11.63 0.08
C LEU A 48 15.88 10.18 -0.41
N GLU A 49 17.06 9.69 -0.78
CA GLU A 49 17.29 8.31 -1.24
C GLU A 49 16.90 7.28 -0.16
N ALA A 50 17.21 7.56 1.11
CA ALA A 50 16.82 6.71 2.23
C ALA A 50 15.29 6.68 2.43
N LYS A 51 14.62 7.84 2.30
CA LYS A 51 13.16 7.91 2.37
C LYS A 51 12.48 7.21 1.18
N GLU A 52 13.01 7.36 -0.03
CA GLU A 52 12.50 6.66 -1.22
C GLU A 52 12.60 5.14 -1.05
N SER A 53 13.74 4.65 -0.57
CA SER A 53 13.93 3.24 -0.24
C SER A 53 12.91 2.75 0.80
N LYS A 54 12.63 3.57 1.82
CA LYS A 54 11.62 3.27 2.85
C LYS A 54 10.20 3.22 2.27
N ILE A 55 9.87 4.12 1.34
CA ILE A 55 8.56 4.14 0.68
C ILE A 55 8.36 2.87 -0.15
N ILE A 56 9.39 2.42 -0.86
CA ILE A 56 9.33 1.17 -1.64
C ILE A 56 9.08 -0.02 -0.70
N GLU A 57 9.85 -0.14 0.40
CA GLU A 57 9.66 -1.21 1.39
C GLU A 57 8.23 -1.23 1.96
N LEU A 58 7.71 -0.07 2.33
CA LEU A 58 6.35 0.06 2.89
C LEU A 58 5.27 -0.26 1.85
N ARG A 59 5.46 0.16 0.60
CA ARG A 59 4.56 -0.15 -0.50
C ARG A 59 4.49 -1.66 -0.73
N ASP A 60 5.63 -2.33 -0.82
CA ASP A 60 5.71 -3.76 -1.05
C ASP A 60 5.09 -4.54 0.11
N ARG A 61 5.34 -4.10 1.36
CA ARG A 61 4.68 -4.66 2.54
C ARG A 61 3.16 -4.51 2.47
N GLY A 62 2.67 -3.35 2.05
CA GLY A 62 1.24 -3.09 1.89
C GLY A 62 0.59 -3.99 0.83
N ILE A 63 1.22 -4.12 -0.34
CA ILE A 63 0.76 -5.01 -1.42
C ILE A 63 0.72 -6.46 -0.94
N ASN A 64 1.77 -6.92 -0.25
CA ASN A 64 1.82 -8.28 0.27
C ASN A 64 0.75 -8.54 1.33
N ALA A 65 0.45 -7.57 2.19
CA ALA A 65 -0.62 -7.69 3.18
C ALA A 65 -2.00 -7.77 2.51
N VAL A 66 -2.29 -6.90 1.53
CA VAL A 66 -3.56 -6.92 0.81
C VAL A 66 -3.75 -8.23 0.04
N THR A 67 -2.73 -8.67 -0.69
CA THR A 67 -2.81 -9.94 -1.45
C THR A 67 -2.95 -11.16 -0.54
N ALA A 68 -2.37 -11.14 0.67
CA ALA A 68 -2.59 -12.20 1.65
C ALA A 68 -4.05 -12.21 2.13
N GLU A 69 -4.62 -11.05 2.41
CA GLU A 69 -6.01 -10.92 2.85
C GLU A 69 -7.02 -11.27 1.75
N GLU A 70 -6.75 -10.91 0.50
CA GLU A 70 -7.58 -11.33 -0.64
C GLU A 70 -7.60 -12.86 -0.79
N ARG A 71 -6.45 -13.52 -0.56
CA ARG A 71 -6.36 -14.99 -0.60
C ARG A 71 -7.14 -15.65 0.54
N THR A 72 -7.06 -15.10 1.75
CA THR A 72 -7.82 -15.65 2.89
C THR A 72 -9.32 -15.42 2.68
N SER A 73 -9.71 -14.21 2.26
CA SER A 73 -11.10 -13.85 1.95
C SER A 73 -11.69 -14.76 0.87
N THR A 74 -11.01 -14.93 -0.26
CA THR A 74 -11.46 -15.84 -1.34
C THR A 74 -11.54 -17.29 -0.89
N ALA A 75 -10.63 -17.75 -0.03
CA ALA A 75 -10.69 -19.09 0.55
C ALA A 75 -11.90 -19.27 1.48
N TRP A 76 -12.20 -18.27 2.30
CA TRP A 76 -13.39 -18.27 3.17
C TRP A 76 -14.67 -18.25 2.36
N GLN A 77 -14.73 -17.43 1.31
CA GLN A 77 -15.90 -17.35 0.44
C GLN A 77 -16.19 -18.69 -0.24
N LYS A 78 -15.17 -19.36 -0.80
CA LYS A 78 -15.34 -20.71 -1.37
C LYS A 78 -15.81 -21.73 -0.35
N ARG A 79 -15.36 -21.63 0.91
CA ARG A 79 -15.81 -22.53 2.00
C ARG A 79 -17.26 -22.26 2.37
N ALA A 80 -17.67 -20.99 2.41
CA ALA A 80 -19.05 -20.61 2.67
C ALA A 80 -19.96 -21.13 1.55
N GLU A 81 -19.62 -20.87 0.28
CA GLU A 81 -20.36 -21.38 -0.88
C GLU A 81 -20.49 -22.92 -0.86
N ALA A 82 -19.40 -23.63 -0.54
CA ALA A 82 -19.44 -25.10 -0.44
C ALA A 82 -20.30 -25.59 0.74
N ALA A 83 -20.33 -24.86 1.85
CA ALA A 83 -21.20 -25.16 2.98
C ALA A 83 -22.67 -24.89 2.62
N GLU A 84 -22.96 -23.75 2.00
CA GLU A 84 -24.30 -23.40 1.49
C GLU A 84 -24.81 -24.46 0.53
N ALA A 85 -23.99 -24.92 -0.42
CA ALA A 85 -24.36 -25.99 -1.35
C ALA A 85 -24.67 -27.31 -0.65
N LYS A 86 -23.91 -27.67 0.40
CA LYS A 86 -24.18 -28.87 1.20
C LYS A 86 -25.48 -28.76 1.99
N LEU A 87 -25.74 -27.59 2.59
CA LEU A 87 -26.97 -27.34 3.34
C LEU A 87 -28.21 -27.32 2.43
N ALA A 88 -28.05 -26.89 1.17
CA ALA A 88 -29.12 -26.92 0.17
C ALA A 88 -29.39 -28.33 -0.38
N THR A 89 -28.51 -29.31 -0.15
CA THR A 89 -28.70 -30.69 -0.63
C THR A 89 -29.71 -31.40 0.27
N PRO A 90 -30.83 -31.92 -0.27
CA PRO A 90 -31.82 -32.63 0.53
C PRO A 90 -31.26 -33.90 1.17
N VAL A 91 -31.71 -34.18 2.38
CA VAL A 91 -31.29 -35.37 3.12
C VAL A 91 -32.01 -36.60 2.58
N ARG A 92 -31.22 -37.60 2.18
CA ARG A 92 -31.73 -38.93 1.79
C ARG A 92 -31.90 -39.81 3.02
N LEU A 93 -33.13 -40.26 3.24
CA LEU A 93 -33.44 -41.25 4.27
C LEU A 93 -33.11 -42.66 3.79
N SER A 94 -32.54 -43.50 4.66
CA SER A 94 -32.19 -44.88 4.31
C SER A 94 -33.42 -45.73 3.97
N ASP A 95 -33.31 -46.50 2.88
CA ASP A 95 -34.32 -47.46 2.42
C ASP A 95 -34.45 -48.71 3.31
N SER A 96 -33.47 -48.95 4.18
CA SER A 96 -33.53 -50.03 5.18
C SER A 96 -34.30 -49.66 6.46
N THR A 97 -34.72 -48.41 6.60
CA THR A 97 -35.45 -47.94 7.79
C THR A 97 -36.90 -48.39 7.72
N HIS A 98 -37.44 -48.92 8.83
CA HIS A 98 -38.86 -49.28 8.91
C HIS A 98 -39.75 -48.07 8.51
N PRO A 99 -40.80 -48.23 7.67
CA PRO A 99 -41.55 -47.12 7.07
C PRO A 99 -42.08 -46.08 8.07
N ARG A 100 -42.57 -46.56 9.23
CA ARG A 100 -43.07 -45.68 10.30
C ARG A 100 -41.96 -44.81 10.94
N CYS A 101 -40.75 -45.36 11.10
CA CYS A 101 -39.61 -44.60 11.62
C CYS A 101 -39.03 -43.65 10.56
N ARG A 102 -39.17 -44.00 9.28
CA ARG A 102 -38.77 -43.14 8.16
C ARG A 102 -39.57 -41.84 8.12
N LEU A 103 -40.88 -41.90 8.37
CA LEU A 103 -41.72 -40.70 8.47
C LEU A 103 -41.31 -39.81 9.65
N GLN A 104 -41.06 -40.40 10.83
CA GLN A 104 -40.58 -39.65 11.99
C GLN A 104 -39.23 -38.98 11.71
N HIS A 105 -38.27 -39.69 11.11
CA HIS A 105 -36.98 -39.10 10.76
C HIS A 105 -37.12 -37.96 9.74
N ALA A 106 -38.06 -38.04 8.79
CA ALA A 106 -38.33 -36.94 7.88
C ALA A 106 -38.82 -35.68 8.62
N ASP A 107 -39.74 -35.87 9.58
CA ASP A 107 -40.26 -34.78 10.39
C ASP A 107 -39.18 -34.16 11.28
N ASP A 108 -38.29 -34.98 11.86
CA ASP A 108 -37.16 -34.51 12.67
C ASP A 108 -36.16 -33.69 11.83
N ILE A 109 -35.88 -34.11 10.59
CA ILE A 109 -35.00 -33.39 9.65
C ILE A 109 -35.59 -32.04 9.24
N ARG A 110 -36.90 -32.01 8.94
CA ARG A 110 -37.62 -30.76 8.63
C ARG A 110 -37.67 -29.83 9.83
N ALA A 111 -37.90 -30.37 11.04
CA ALA A 111 -37.86 -29.60 12.28
C ALA A 111 -36.46 -29.00 12.55
N ALA A 112 -35.40 -29.67 12.09
CA ALA A 112 -34.04 -29.15 12.09
C ALA A 112 -33.73 -28.15 10.95
N GLY A 113 -34.70 -27.85 10.09
CA GLY A 113 -34.59 -26.86 9.01
C GLY A 113 -33.97 -27.38 7.71
N PHE A 114 -33.82 -28.69 7.56
CA PHE A 114 -33.31 -29.32 6.33
C PHE A 114 -34.45 -29.85 5.46
N THR A 115 -34.22 -29.90 4.15
CA THR A 115 -35.13 -30.56 3.20
C THR A 115 -34.85 -32.06 3.15
N VAL A 116 -35.86 -32.88 2.89
CA VAL A 116 -35.67 -34.31 2.55
C VAL A 116 -35.94 -34.56 1.07
N GLU A 117 -35.35 -35.60 0.47
CA GLU A 117 -35.52 -35.89 -0.96
C GLU A 117 -36.98 -36.03 -1.39
N SER A 118 -37.88 -36.46 -0.51
CA SER A 118 -39.31 -36.58 -0.80
C SER A 118 -40.07 -35.25 -0.88
N ASP A 119 -39.41 -34.12 -0.55
CA ASP A 119 -40.01 -32.78 -0.60
C ASP A 119 -39.85 -32.10 -1.98
N ILE A 120 -39.08 -32.71 -2.90
CA ILE A 120 -38.80 -32.24 -4.27
C ILE A 120 -39.49 -33.15 -5.28
#